data_AF-A0A182E519-F1
#
_entry.id   AF-A0A182E519-F1
#
_cell.length_a   1.000
_cell.length_b   1.000
_cell.length_c   1.000
_cell.angle_alpha   90.00
_cell.angle_beta   90.00
_cell.angle_gamma   90.00
#
_symmetry.space_group_name_H-M   'P 1'
#
loop_
_entity.id
_entity.type
_entity.pdbx_description
1 polymer ?
#
loop_
_entity_poly.entity_id
_entity_poly.type
_entity_poly.pdbx_seq_one_letter_code
_entity_poly.pdbx_strand_id
1 'polypeptide(L)'
;MEIACLNEVRKIERCMKDIIDLVDTWRNLSAQLETTRKMPRYTSLMLHSSNWQPRLMAQIELEIDIIAGKLSEQWKQIEEAANMLNDFIAVDCQSQQTVPPPCHQELQYLLSYLVVEIMKWFEMQNKATCSTVIATMKPSFDVEKCIARCKQNLQATENNASKKSF
;
A
#
# COMPACT_ATOMS: atom_id res chain seq x y z
N MET A 1 -10.60 -21.24 -9.48
CA MET A 1 -9.43 -21.02 -8.61
C MET A 1 -8.60 -19.84 -9.10
N GLU A 2 -8.24 -19.79 -10.39
CA GLU A 2 -7.50 -18.67 -11.02
C GLU A 2 -8.19 -17.30 -10.92
N ILE A 3 -9.54 -17.26 -10.97
CA ILE A 3 -10.34 -16.03 -10.78
C ILE A 3 -10.09 -15.41 -9.39
N ALA A 4 -9.92 -16.23 -8.35
CA ALA A 4 -9.64 -15.75 -7.00
C ALA A 4 -8.24 -15.12 -6.93
N CYS A 5 -7.22 -15.79 -7.50
CA CYS A 5 -5.86 -15.25 -7.59
C CYS A 5 -5.81 -13.90 -8.33
N LEU A 6 -6.50 -13.77 -9.45
CA LEU A 6 -6.57 -12.52 -10.21
C LEU A 6 -7.25 -11.39 -9.42
N ASN A 7 -8.28 -11.72 -8.64
CA ASN A 7 -8.96 -10.75 -7.78
C ASN A 7 -8.05 -10.25 -6.66
N GLU A 8 -7.25 -11.12 -6.03
CA GLU A 8 -6.29 -10.70 -5.00
C GLU A 8 -5.18 -9.83 -5.57
N VAL A 9 -4.63 -10.15 -6.76
CA VAL A 9 -3.64 -9.28 -7.43
C VAL A 9 -4.24 -7.91 -7.75
N ARG A 10 -5.50 -7.84 -8.18
CA ARG A 10 -6.21 -6.57 -8.41
C ARG A 10 -6.48 -5.80 -7.11
N LYS A 11 -6.77 -6.50 -6.01
CA LYS A 11 -6.94 -5.90 -4.67
C LYS A 11 -5.63 -5.24 -4.23
N ILE A 12 -4.51 -5.96 -4.32
CA ILE A 12 -3.17 -5.43 -4.02
C ILE A 12 -2.86 -4.20 -4.86
N GLU A 13 -3.08 -4.24 -6.18
CA GLU A 13 -2.84 -3.09 -7.06
C GLU A 13 -3.62 -1.84 -6.62
N ARG A 14 -4.89 -2.02 -6.24
CA ARG A 14 -5.75 -0.92 -5.78
C ARG A 14 -5.25 -0.35 -4.45
N CYS A 15 -5.01 -1.21 -3.47
CA CYS A 15 -4.49 -0.80 -2.17
C CYS A 15 -3.14 -0.09 -2.29
N MET A 16 -2.25 -0.54 -3.18
CA MET A 16 -0.96 0.13 -3.41
C MET A 16 -1.13 1.53 -3.99
N LYS A 17 -2.07 1.75 -4.92
CA LYS A 17 -2.38 3.09 -5.43
C LYS A 17 -2.92 3.99 -4.32
N ASP A 18 -3.86 3.49 -3.52
CA ASP A 18 -4.41 4.24 -2.39
C ASP A 18 -3.30 4.59 -1.37
N ILE A 19 -2.35 3.68 -1.11
CA ILE A 19 -1.20 3.93 -0.23
C ILE A 19 -0.32 5.07 -0.77
N ILE A 20 -0.04 5.12 -2.08
CA ILE A 20 0.76 6.20 -2.68
C ILE A 20 0.10 7.57 -2.41
N ASP A 21 -1.20 7.67 -2.68
CA ASP A 21 -1.95 8.92 -2.52
C ASP A 21 -2.03 9.34 -1.04
N LEU A 22 -2.24 8.38 -0.15
CA LEU A 22 -2.26 8.60 1.31
C LEU A 22 -0.88 9.03 1.83
N VAL A 23 0.20 8.43 1.34
CA VAL A 23 1.59 8.79 1.68
C VAL A 23 1.89 10.22 1.24
N ASP A 24 1.50 10.61 0.02
CA ASP A 24 1.73 11.96 -0.47
C ASP A 24 0.90 13.00 0.31
N THR A 25 -0.34 12.65 0.67
CA THR A 25 -1.19 13.47 1.55
C THR A 25 -0.54 13.66 2.93
N TRP A 26 -0.04 12.57 3.54
CA TRP A 26 0.67 12.63 4.81
C TRP A 26 1.90 13.56 4.75
N ARG A 27 2.72 13.44 3.70
CA ARG A 27 3.91 14.26 3.50
C ARG A 27 3.55 15.75 3.41
N ASN A 28 2.50 16.07 2.66
CA ASN A 28 1.99 17.42 2.55
C ASN A 28 1.52 17.98 3.90
N LEU A 29 0.72 17.23 4.66
CA LEU A 29 0.27 17.62 5.99
C LEU A 29 1.45 17.81 6.97
N SER A 30 2.43 16.91 6.92
CA SER A 30 3.65 17.02 7.73
C SER A 30 4.44 18.31 7.42
N ALA A 31 4.55 18.67 6.14
CA ALA A 31 5.19 19.91 5.71
C ALA A 31 4.40 21.15 6.16
N GLN A 32 3.07 21.10 6.12
CA GLN A 32 2.21 22.16 6.62
C GLN A 32 2.34 22.33 8.14
N LEU A 33 2.40 21.24 8.89
CA LEU A 33 2.60 21.26 10.34
C LEU A 33 3.92 21.94 10.70
N GLU A 34 5.00 21.56 10.02
CA GLU A 34 6.32 22.14 10.25
C GLU A 34 6.40 23.62 9.85
N THR A 35 5.74 23.98 8.75
CA THR A 35 5.63 25.39 8.33
C THR A 35 4.84 26.22 9.34
N THR A 36 3.72 25.67 9.84
CA THR A 36 2.89 26.30 10.87
C THR A 36 3.68 26.49 12.16
N ARG A 37 4.47 25.50 12.57
CA ARG A 37 5.34 25.58 13.76
C ARG A 37 6.38 26.70 13.66
N LYS A 38 6.92 26.93 12.46
CA LYS A 38 7.94 27.97 12.19
C LYS A 38 7.37 29.37 11.94
N MET A 39 6.04 29.53 11.92
CA MET A 39 5.43 30.80 11.57
C MET A 39 5.76 31.89 12.61
N PRO A 40 6.14 33.12 12.19
CA PRO A 40 6.52 34.15 13.13
C PRO A 40 5.38 34.62 14.04
N ARG A 41 5.76 34.98 15.27
CA ARG A 41 4.83 35.41 16.33
C ARG A 41 4.18 36.79 16.10
N TYR A 42 4.67 37.56 15.15
CA TYR A 42 4.18 38.90 14.82
C TYR A 42 3.23 38.92 13.61
N THR A 43 2.73 37.75 13.19
CA THR A 43 1.73 37.68 12.12
C THR A 43 0.41 38.30 12.57
N SER A 44 -0.33 38.93 11.64
CA SER A 44 -1.64 39.51 11.92
C SER A 44 -2.61 38.50 12.54
N LEU A 45 -2.52 37.22 12.13
CA LEU A 45 -3.29 36.14 12.74
C LEU A 45 -3.02 36.01 14.24
N MET A 46 -1.76 36.10 14.68
CA MET A 46 -1.41 35.94 16.10
C MET A 46 -1.80 37.14 16.94
N LEU A 47 -1.80 38.35 16.34
CA LEU A 47 -2.29 39.56 16.98
C LEU A 47 -3.80 39.51 17.26
N HIS A 48 -4.57 38.81 16.41
CA HIS A 48 -6.03 38.76 16.53
C HIS A 48 -6.57 37.43 17.10
N SER A 49 -5.73 36.40 17.22
CA SER A 49 -6.12 35.10 17.79
C SER A 49 -4.91 34.37 18.35
N SER A 50 -4.53 34.62 19.61
CA SER A 50 -3.34 34.01 20.23
C SER A 50 -3.30 32.47 20.15
N ASN A 51 -4.46 31.81 19.97
CA ASN A 51 -4.59 30.36 19.88
C ASN A 51 -4.72 29.81 18.45
N TRP A 52 -4.61 30.62 17.40
CA TRP A 52 -4.79 30.13 16.02
C TRP A 52 -3.77 29.05 15.67
N GLN A 53 -2.49 29.25 16.05
CA GLN A 53 -1.38 28.37 15.71
C GLN A 53 -1.55 26.98 16.37
N PRO A 54 -1.70 26.86 17.70
CA PRO A 54 -1.93 25.55 18.31
C PRO A 54 -3.23 24.88 17.83
N ARG A 55 -4.29 25.64 17.53
CA ARG A 55 -5.53 25.06 16.97
C ARG A 55 -5.33 24.48 15.57
N LEU A 56 -4.63 25.19 14.69
CA LEU A 56 -4.32 24.70 13.35
C LEU A 56 -3.38 23.48 13.41
N MET A 57 -2.36 23.52 14.26
CA MET A 57 -1.46 22.38 14.44
C MET A 57 -2.22 21.14 14.92
N ALA A 58 -3.10 21.28 15.93
CA ALA A 58 -3.91 20.16 16.41
C ALA A 58 -4.85 19.60 15.33
N GLN A 59 -5.38 20.44 14.44
CA GLN A 59 -6.18 19.98 13.30
C GLN A 59 -5.35 19.19 12.28
N ILE A 60 -4.15 19.68 11.95
CA ILE A 60 -3.24 18.98 11.04
C ILE A 60 -2.78 17.65 11.65
N GLU A 61 -2.48 17.61 12.95
CA GLU A 61 -2.13 16.38 13.67
C GLU A 61 -3.28 15.37 13.65
N LEU A 62 -4.52 15.81 13.85
CA LEU A 62 -5.70 14.93 13.73
C LEU A 62 -5.88 14.37 12.32
N GLU A 63 -5.72 15.19 11.29
CA GLU A 63 -5.76 14.75 9.88
C GLU A 63 -4.66 13.71 9.61
N ILE A 64 -3.45 13.94 10.12
CA ILE A 64 -2.34 12.97 10.05
C ILE A 64 -2.75 11.64 10.69
N ASP A 65 -3.29 11.64 11.90
CA ASP A 65 -3.74 10.42 12.58
C ASP A 65 -4.81 9.66 11.78
N ILE A 66 -5.75 10.36 11.14
CA ILE A 66 -6.75 9.77 10.26
C ILE A 66 -6.08 9.08 9.06
N ILE A 67 -5.10 9.72 8.44
CA ILE A 67 -4.35 9.14 7.32
C ILE A 67 -3.55 7.90 7.79
N ALA A 68 -3.00 7.89 9.00
CA ALA A 68 -2.32 6.71 9.57
C ALA A 68 -3.27 5.53 9.69
N GLY A 69 -4.49 5.78 10.21
CA GLY A 69 -5.53 4.75 10.29
C GLY A 69 -5.87 4.17 8.92
N LYS A 70 -6.06 5.02 7.91
CA LYS A 70 -6.33 4.58 6.52
C LYS A 70 -5.17 3.78 5.94
N LEU A 71 -3.93 4.22 6.13
CA LEU A 71 -2.73 3.49 5.68
C LEU A 71 -2.65 2.12 6.33
N SER A 72 -2.88 2.03 7.64
CA SER A 72 -2.86 0.77 8.37
C SER A 72 -3.91 -0.22 7.84
N GLU A 73 -5.09 0.27 7.50
CA GLU A 73 -6.14 -0.54 6.90
C GLU A 73 -5.75 -1.06 5.51
N GLN A 74 -5.15 -0.22 4.65
CA GLN A 74 -4.67 -0.66 3.34
C GLN A 74 -3.56 -1.70 3.44
N TRP A 75 -2.61 -1.53 4.36
CA TRP A 75 -1.55 -2.52 4.58
C TRP A 75 -2.09 -3.85 5.08
N LYS A 76 -3.09 -3.83 5.95
CA LYS A 76 -3.79 -5.05 6.40
C LYS A 76 -4.49 -5.75 5.25
N GLN A 77 -5.16 -5.01 4.38
CA GLN A 77 -5.81 -5.59 3.19
C GLN A 77 -4.82 -6.22 2.21
N ILE A 78 -3.64 -5.63 2.06
CA ILE A 78 -2.52 -6.19 1.29
C ILE A 78 -2.00 -7.46 1.95
N GLU A 79 -1.82 -7.46 3.27
CA GLU A 79 -1.37 -8.64 4.03
C GLU A 79 -2.36 -9.81 3.87
N GLU A 80 -3.66 -9.57 4.03
CA GLU A 80 -4.69 -10.59 3.83
C GLU A 80 -4.68 -11.14 2.38
N ALA A 81 -4.55 -10.26 1.39
CA ALA A 81 -4.47 -10.67 -0.02
C ALA A 81 -3.20 -11.47 -0.31
N ALA A 82 -2.06 -11.05 0.25
CA ALA A 82 -0.78 -11.75 0.13
C ALA A 82 -0.83 -13.14 0.77
N ASN A 83 -1.46 -13.28 1.94
CA ASN A 83 -1.66 -14.57 2.59
C ASN A 83 -2.53 -15.51 1.73
N MET A 84 -3.64 -15.01 1.17
CA MET A 84 -4.48 -15.80 0.26
C MET A 84 -3.73 -16.22 -1.02
N LEU A 85 -2.88 -15.34 -1.58
CA LEU A 85 -2.03 -15.68 -2.72
C LEU A 85 -0.95 -16.72 -2.36
N ASN A 86 -0.38 -16.64 -1.17
CA ASN A 86 0.61 -17.60 -0.69
C ASN A 86 -0.01 -18.98 -0.45
N ASP A 87 -1.21 -19.03 0.14
CA ASP A 87 -1.98 -20.26 0.30
C ASP A 87 -2.32 -20.88 -1.07
N PHE A 88 -2.69 -20.05 -2.04
CA PHE A 88 -2.93 -20.51 -3.42
C PHE A 88 -1.68 -21.15 -4.04
N ILE A 89 -0.51 -20.49 -3.91
CA ILE A 89 0.78 -21.04 -4.39
C ILE A 89 1.11 -22.37 -3.70
N ALA A 90 0.89 -22.46 -2.39
CA ALA A 90 1.16 -23.67 -1.62
C ALA A 90 0.27 -24.84 -2.06
N VAL A 91 -1.00 -24.58 -2.35
CA VAL A 91 -1.96 -25.57 -2.84
C VAL A 91 -1.62 -25.99 -4.28
N ASP A 92 -1.34 -25.05 -5.19
CA ASP A 92 -1.03 -25.35 -6.60
C ASP A 92 0.29 -26.15 -6.74
N CYS A 93 1.28 -25.88 -5.88
CA CYS A 93 2.51 -26.68 -5.77
C CYS A 93 2.26 -28.14 -5.37
N GLN A 94 1.23 -28.40 -4.56
CA GLN A 94 0.88 -29.76 -4.10
C GLN A 94 0.02 -30.52 -5.13
N SER A 95 -0.76 -29.83 -5.96
CA SER A 95 -1.67 -30.44 -6.94
C SER A 95 -1.07 -30.73 -8.31
N GLN A 96 0.20 -30.37 -8.57
CA GLN A 96 0.94 -30.68 -9.80
C GLN A 96 0.29 -30.25 -11.13
N GLN A 97 -0.64 -29.28 -11.13
CA GLN A 97 -1.15 -28.63 -12.35
C GLN A 97 -2.06 -27.43 -12.01
N THR A 98 -1.73 -26.23 -12.50
CA THR A 98 -2.60 -25.39 -13.37
C THR A 98 -1.92 -24.09 -13.83
N VAL A 99 -1.06 -23.47 -13.01
CA VAL A 99 -0.47 -22.16 -13.34
C VAL A 99 0.85 -22.30 -14.12
N PRO A 100 1.05 -21.57 -15.23
CA PRO A 100 2.32 -21.58 -15.96
C PRO A 100 3.49 -21.13 -15.07
N PRO A 101 4.67 -21.78 -15.14
CA PRO A 101 5.85 -21.44 -14.34
C PRO A 101 6.25 -19.95 -14.33
N PRO A 102 6.10 -19.17 -15.42
CA PRO A 102 6.35 -17.72 -15.40
C PRO A 102 5.44 -16.94 -14.44
N CYS A 103 4.18 -17.35 -14.32
CA CYS A 103 3.22 -16.69 -13.44
C CYS A 103 3.53 -16.98 -11.96
N HIS A 104 4.03 -18.18 -11.66
CA HIS A 104 4.44 -18.57 -10.32
C HIS A 104 5.64 -17.76 -9.81
N GLN A 105 6.65 -17.55 -10.67
CA GLN A 105 7.83 -16.75 -10.32
C GLN A 105 7.49 -15.27 -10.07
N GLU A 106 6.64 -14.69 -10.92
CA GLU A 106 6.20 -13.29 -10.75
C GLU A 106 5.37 -13.12 -9.47
N LEU A 107 4.47 -14.06 -9.15
CA LEU A 107 3.72 -14.03 -7.88
C LEU A 107 4.62 -14.18 -6.66
N GLN A 108 5.61 -15.08 -6.70
CA GLN A 108 6.60 -15.22 -5.61
C GLN A 108 7.45 -13.96 -5.41
N TYR A 109 7.84 -13.31 -6.51
CA TYR A 109 8.54 -12.03 -6.47
C TYR A 109 7.69 -10.94 -5.82
N LEU A 110 6.41 -10.84 -6.23
CA LEU A 110 5.46 -9.90 -5.63
C LEU A 110 5.29 -10.15 -4.13
N LEU A 111 5.06 -11.40 -3.72
CA LEU A 111 4.92 -11.77 -2.30
C LEU A 111 6.16 -11.44 -1.48
N SER A 112 7.36 -11.74 -2.01
CA SER A 112 8.62 -11.43 -1.35
C SER A 112 8.78 -9.93 -1.11
N TYR A 113 8.40 -9.12 -2.09
CA TYR A 113 8.38 -7.66 -1.95
C TYR A 113 7.37 -7.20 -0.90
N LEU A 114 6.13 -7.70 -0.97
CA LEU A 114 5.06 -7.30 -0.06
C LEU A 114 5.37 -7.63 1.39
N VAL A 115 5.91 -8.82 1.68
CA VAL A 115 6.31 -9.21 3.04
C VAL A 115 7.31 -8.22 3.63
N VAL A 116 8.32 -7.81 2.86
CA VAL A 116 9.33 -6.84 3.31
C VAL A 116 8.70 -5.49 3.61
N GLU A 117 7.82 -4.98 2.75
CA GLU A 117 7.17 -3.68 2.96
C GLU A 117 6.15 -3.71 4.12
N ILE A 118 5.40 -4.81 4.26
CA ILE A 118 4.48 -5.04 5.38
C ILE A 118 5.26 -5.06 6.70
N MET A 119 6.38 -5.80 6.77
CA MET A 119 7.23 -5.84 7.97
C MET A 119 7.77 -4.45 8.31
N LYS A 120 8.27 -3.70 7.33
CA LYS A 120 8.73 -2.32 7.52
C LYS A 120 7.64 -1.42 8.10
N TRP A 121 6.39 -1.55 7.62
CA TRP A 121 5.26 -0.79 8.13
C TRP A 121 4.97 -1.12 9.60
N PHE A 122 4.78 -2.41 9.92
CA PHE A 122 4.36 -2.83 11.27
C PHE A 122 5.46 -2.69 12.33
N GLU A 123 6.73 -2.88 11.99
CA GLU A 123 7.83 -2.61 12.93
C GLU A 123 7.91 -1.14 13.34
N MET A 124 7.51 -0.23 12.45
CA MET A 124 7.62 1.22 12.66
C MET A 124 6.32 1.86 13.16
N GLN A 125 5.18 1.16 13.12
CA GLN A 125 4.01 1.58 13.90
C GLN A 125 4.29 1.50 15.41
N ASN A 126 5.15 0.56 15.83
CA ASN A 126 5.52 0.33 17.23
C ASN A 126 6.62 1.26 17.77
N LYS A 127 7.37 1.92 16.88
CA LYS A 127 8.43 2.88 17.25
C LYS A 127 8.00 4.21 16.65
N ALA A 128 7.77 5.26 17.44
CA ALA A 128 7.22 6.58 17.06
C ALA A 128 7.98 7.36 15.93
N THR A 129 8.23 6.70 14.81
CA THR A 129 9.17 7.01 13.71
C THR A 129 8.51 6.80 12.35
N CYS A 130 7.17 6.92 12.28
CA CYS A 130 6.39 6.79 11.04
C CYS A 130 6.90 7.70 9.90
N SER A 131 7.50 8.85 10.23
CA SER A 131 7.96 9.82 9.23
C SER A 131 9.03 9.27 8.27
N THR A 132 9.93 8.38 8.73
CA THR A 132 11.06 7.89 7.91
C THR A 132 10.60 6.86 6.87
N VAL A 133 9.66 5.99 7.22
CA VAL A 133 9.10 4.96 6.32
C VAL A 133 8.26 5.59 5.24
N ILE A 134 7.46 6.59 5.60
CA ILE A 134 6.59 7.30 4.67
C ILE A 134 7.43 8.03 3.61
N ALA A 135 8.66 8.46 3.90
CA ALA A 135 9.57 9.01 2.90
C ALA A 135 10.07 7.96 1.88
N THR A 136 10.14 6.69 2.27
CA THR A 136 10.67 5.59 1.43
C THR A 136 9.59 4.72 0.78
N MET A 137 8.33 4.80 1.22
CA MET A 137 7.19 4.05 0.71
C MET A 137 6.73 4.53 -0.67
N LYS A 138 7.55 4.29 -1.69
CA LYS A 138 7.12 4.40 -3.08
C LYS A 138 7.23 3.00 -3.71
N PRO A 139 6.15 2.45 -4.28
CA PRO A 139 6.22 1.18 -5.01
C PRO A 139 7.32 1.28 -6.06
N SER A 140 8.17 0.26 -6.13
CA SER A 140 9.19 0.24 -7.18
C SER A 140 8.52 0.02 -8.53
N PHE A 141 9.09 0.62 -9.58
CA PHE A 141 8.66 0.41 -10.96
C PHE A 141 8.66 -1.07 -11.37
N ASP A 142 9.54 -1.87 -10.76
CA ASP A 142 9.63 -3.31 -11.00
C ASP A 142 8.44 -4.08 -10.41
N VAL A 143 7.85 -3.60 -9.31
CA VAL A 143 6.66 -4.20 -8.69
C VAL A 143 5.40 -3.87 -9.50
N GLU A 144 5.27 -2.64 -10.01
CA GLU A 144 4.16 -2.28 -10.90
C GLU A 144 4.17 -3.13 -12.19
N LYS A 145 5.37 -3.32 -12.77
CA LYS A 145 5.56 -4.22 -13.92
C LYS A 145 5.21 -5.66 -13.59
N CYS A 146 5.64 -6.15 -12.43
CA CYS A 146 5.34 -7.50 -11.96
C CYS A 146 3.82 -7.71 -11.81
N ILE A 147 3.11 -6.78 -11.17
CA ILE A 147 1.64 -6.80 -11.05
C ILE A 147 0.97 -6.83 -12.43
N ALA A 148 1.44 -6.00 -13.37
CA ALA A 148 0.92 -5.98 -14.73
C ALA A 148 1.11 -7.34 -15.44
N ARG A 149 2.28 -7.96 -15.29
CA ARG A 149 2.58 -9.29 -15.85
C ARG A 149 1.75 -10.39 -15.19
N CYS A 150 1.61 -10.39 -13.87
CA CYS A 150 0.73 -11.31 -13.15
C CYS A 150 -0.70 -11.24 -13.69
N LYS A 151 -1.26 -10.04 -13.84
CA LYS A 151 -2.60 -9.85 -14.40
C LYS A 151 -2.73 -10.37 -15.83
N GLN A 152 -1.77 -10.04 -16.70
CA GLN A 152 -1.78 -10.50 -18.09
C GLN A 152 -1.71 -12.02 -18.20
N ASN A 153 -0.83 -12.65 -17.41
CA ASN A 153 -0.68 -14.10 -17.40
C ASN A 153 -1.94 -14.80 -16.87
N LEU A 154 -2.49 -14.32 -15.75
CA LEU A 154 -3.72 -14.88 -15.17
C LEU A 154 -4.93 -14.71 -16.10
N GLN A 155 -5.06 -13.55 -16.78
CA GLN A 155 -6.12 -13.32 -17.77
C GLN A 155 -5.95 -14.18 -19.03
N ALA A 156 -4.73 -14.41 -19.50
CA ALA A 156 -4.47 -15.30 -20.62
C ALA A 156 -4.84 -16.75 -20.30
N THR A 157 -4.62 -17.18 -19.06
CA THR A 157 -4.96 -18.53 -18.58
C THR A 157 -6.48 -18.71 -18.49
N GLU A 158 -7.19 -17.71 -17.95
CA GLU A 158 -8.67 -17.65 -17.92
C GLU A 158 -9.29 -17.73 -19.33
N ASN A 159 -8.79 -16.92 -20.26
CA ASN A 159 -9.30 -16.88 -21.64
C ASN A 159 -9.06 -18.19 -22.41
N ASN A 160 -7.96 -18.90 -22.12
CA ASN A 160 -7.65 -20.18 -22.74
C ASN A 160 -8.45 -21.34 -22.13
N ALA A 161 -8.72 -21.31 -20.82
CA ALA A 161 -9.61 -22.25 -20.16
C ALA A 161 -11.04 -22.13 -20.70
N SER A 162 -11.53 -20.90 -20.90
CA SER A 162 -12.87 -20.62 -21.43
C SER A 162 -13.06 -20.99 -22.91
N LYS A 163 -11.97 -21.16 -23.68
CA LYS A 163 -12.00 -21.61 -25.08
C LYS A 163 -11.97 -23.13 -25.25
N LYS A 164 -11.48 -23.87 -24.25
CA LYS A 164 -11.44 -25.34 -24.25
C LYS A 164 -12.76 -25.99 -23.81
N SER A 165 -13.71 -25.20 -23.30
CA SER A 165 -15.01 -25.66 -22.81
C SER A 165 -16.13 -25.65 -23.87
N PHE A 166 -15.80 -25.62 -25.17
CA PHE A 166 -16.73 -25.74 -26.28
C PHE A 166 -16.35 -26.90 -27.20
#